data_AF-A0A914X3M8-F1
#
_entry.id   AF-A0A914X3M8-F1
#
_cell.length_a   1.000
_cell.length_b   1.000
_cell.length_c   1.000
_cell.angle_alpha   90.00
_cell.angle_beta   90.00
_cell.angle_gamma   90.00
#
_symmetry.space_group_name_H-M   'P 1'
#
loop_
_entity.id
_entity.type
_entity.pdbx_description
1 polymer ?
#
loop_
_entity_poly.entity_id
_entity_poly.type
_entity_poly.pdbx_seq_one_letter_code
_entity_poly.pdbx_strand_id
1 'polypeptide(L)'
;MDENITTTTPPYDHDKKDALKAVLLVTLFILTFLASVLPFALKRAALQTEPARRRRCFVTAFSMLSCFGGGVFLATCLLDLLPDSIESIEDGKQKMSLKISFPLAELLVCVGFFIVLTMEQMVMFAKEMSWIGGGELERLLGHDHEGLPGSLVDSQRRRTSEEPDTPPSATARRVPAADDQHFHPESHSTVRAVLLVCALSMHAVFEGLSMGMQSSVDVMLQVFIALCIHKALVGFSLGLRLVQSPLRAYV
;
A
#
# COMPACT_ATOMS: atom_id res chain seq x y z
N MET A 1 47.62 14.60 42.60
CA MET A 1 47.95 15.45 41.44
C MET A 1 47.06 14.90 40.34
N ASP A 2 45.80 15.31 40.34
CA ASP A 2 44.78 14.80 39.43
C ASP A 2 44.13 16.02 38.80
N GLU A 3 44.75 16.51 37.73
CA GLU A 3 44.08 17.45 36.82
C GLU A 3 43.02 16.65 36.06
N ASN A 4 41.78 16.78 36.55
CA ASN A 4 40.57 16.32 35.91
C ASN A 4 40.39 17.09 34.59
N ILE A 5 40.85 16.48 33.50
CA ILE A 5 40.63 16.93 32.13
C ILE A 5 39.13 16.87 31.87
N THR A 6 38.47 17.99 32.15
CA THR A 6 37.08 18.24 31.80
C THR A 6 37.10 18.62 30.32
N THR A 7 36.95 17.63 29.44
CA THR A 7 36.74 17.82 28.01
C THR A 7 35.41 18.55 27.78
N THR A 8 35.45 19.87 27.94
CA THR A 8 34.39 20.77 27.50
C THR A 8 34.49 20.89 25.99
N THR A 9 33.70 20.10 25.27
CA THR A 9 33.44 20.36 23.85
C THR A 9 32.79 21.74 23.73
N PRO A 10 33.22 22.61 22.79
CA PRO A 10 32.67 23.95 22.67
C PRO A 10 31.20 23.90 22.23
N PRO A 11 30.34 24.83 22.70
CA PRO A 11 28.89 24.84 22.44
C PRO A 11 28.52 24.96 20.95
N TYR A 12 29.48 25.30 20.09
CA TYR A 12 29.31 25.51 18.65
C TYR A 12 29.15 24.21 17.82
N ASP A 13 29.55 23.05 18.34
CA ASP A 13 29.46 21.77 17.62
C ASP A 13 28.06 21.12 17.71
N HIS A 14 27.29 21.45 18.76
CA HIS A 14 25.95 20.91 18.97
C HIS A 14 24.94 21.49 17.97
N ASP A 15 24.95 22.82 17.77
CA ASP A 15 24.06 23.51 16.83
C ASP A 15 24.20 23.00 15.39
N LYS A 16 25.42 22.64 14.97
CA LYS A 16 25.68 22.11 13.62
C LYS A 16 25.10 20.71 13.42
N LYS A 17 25.14 19.87 14.45
CA LYS A 17 24.59 18.50 14.40
C LYS A 17 23.07 18.52 14.36
N ASP A 18 22.46 19.41 15.12
CA ASP A 18 21.00 19.56 15.11
C ASP A 18 20.50 20.15 13.78
N ALA A 19 21.22 21.14 13.24
CA ALA A 19 20.95 21.65 11.89
C ALA A 19 21.12 20.56 10.83
N LEU A 20 22.16 19.72 10.93
CA LEU A 20 22.38 18.60 10.02
C LEU A 20 21.23 17.59 10.08
N LYS A 21 20.79 17.17 11.27
CA LYS A 21 19.64 16.27 11.45
C LYS A 21 18.39 16.84 10.78
N ALA A 22 18.11 18.13 11.00
CA ALA A 22 16.97 18.79 10.40
C ALA A 22 17.06 18.79 8.86
N VAL A 23 18.23 19.12 8.30
CA VAL A 23 18.46 19.10 6.85
C VAL A 23 18.28 17.69 6.27
N LEU A 24 18.81 16.66 6.92
CA LEU A 24 18.67 15.28 6.47
C LEU A 24 17.21 14.81 6.50
N LEU A 25 16.46 15.11 7.58
CA LEU A 25 15.03 14.78 7.68
C LEU A 25 14.19 15.52 6.63
N VAL A 26 14.44 16.82 6.43
CA VAL A 26 13.76 17.61 5.38
C VAL A 26 14.09 17.06 3.99
N THR A 27 15.35 16.69 3.76
CA THR A 27 15.77 16.12 2.47
C THR A 27 15.10 14.77 2.22
N LEU A 28 15.03 13.88 3.22
CA LEU A 28 14.30 12.61 3.12
C LEU A 28 12.80 12.83 2.84
N PHE A 29 12.19 13.81 3.50
CA PHE A 29 10.79 14.15 3.26
C PHE A 29 10.56 14.60 1.81
N ILE A 30 11.36 15.55 1.32
CA ILE A 30 11.25 16.05 -0.06
C ILE A 30 11.49 14.90 -1.06
N LEU A 31 12.51 14.07 -0.85
CA LEU A 31 12.82 12.94 -1.71
C LEU A 31 11.63 11.96 -1.80
N THR A 32 11.05 11.61 -0.65
CA THR A 32 9.91 10.69 -0.56
C THR A 32 8.67 11.28 -1.22
N PHE A 33 8.42 12.57 -1.01
CA PHE A 33 7.32 13.29 -1.63
C PHE A 33 7.45 13.30 -3.16
N LEU A 34 8.63 13.68 -3.68
CA LEU A 34 8.90 13.69 -5.13
C LEU A 34 8.75 12.29 -5.74
N ALA A 35 9.27 11.26 -5.07
CA ALA A 35 9.11 9.88 -5.50
C ALA A 35 7.65 9.43 -5.54
N SER A 36 6.82 9.87 -4.59
CA SER A 36 5.37 9.56 -4.54
C SER A 36 4.54 10.34 -5.58
N VAL A 37 4.93 11.57 -5.92
CA VAL A 37 4.28 12.37 -6.98
C VAL A 37 4.64 11.86 -8.38
N LEU A 38 5.81 11.23 -8.56
CA LEU A 38 6.29 10.73 -9.85
C LEU A 38 5.27 9.79 -10.58
N PRO A 39 4.69 8.76 -9.94
CA PRO A 39 3.59 7.95 -10.49
C PRO A 39 2.38 8.75 -10.99
N PHE A 40 2.03 9.82 -10.28
CA PHE A 40 0.88 10.67 -10.61
C PHE A 40 1.17 11.52 -11.85
N ALA A 41 2.37 12.11 -11.93
CA ALA A 41 2.83 12.83 -13.12
C ALA A 41 2.91 11.92 -14.35
N LEU A 42 3.40 10.68 -14.18
CA LEU A 42 3.47 9.68 -15.25
C LEU A 42 2.08 9.29 -15.77
N LYS A 43 1.08 9.11 -14.89
CA LYS A 43 -0.31 8.88 -15.31
C LYS A 43 -0.88 10.07 -16.08
N ARG A 44 -0.67 11.30 -15.58
CA ARG A 44 -1.17 12.53 -16.23
C ARG A 44 -0.56 12.71 -17.63
N ALA A 45 0.74 12.48 -17.78
CA ALA A 45 1.43 12.52 -19.07
C ALA A 45 1.02 11.36 -20.02
N ALA A 46 0.61 10.22 -19.47
CA ALA A 46 0.10 9.10 -20.26
C ALA A 46 -1.30 9.34 -20.84
N LEU A 47 -2.12 10.18 -20.20
CA LEU A 47 -3.46 10.54 -20.69
C LEU A 47 -3.44 11.56 -21.84
N GLN A 48 -2.34 12.29 -22.03
CA GLN A 48 -2.23 13.34 -23.05
C GLN A 48 -1.72 12.85 -24.42
N THR A 49 -1.34 11.58 -24.57
CA THR A 49 -0.71 11.06 -25.80
C THR A 49 -1.21 9.65 -26.17
N GLU A 50 -1.48 9.42 -27.47
CA GLU A 50 -2.03 8.24 -28.17
C GLU A 50 -2.05 6.85 -27.46
N PRO A 51 -3.17 6.07 -27.54
CA PRO A 51 -3.71 5.41 -26.35
C PRO A 51 -3.60 3.87 -26.28
N ALA A 52 -3.41 3.11 -27.37
CA ALA A 52 -3.66 1.66 -27.32
C ALA A 52 -2.45 0.77 -26.97
N ARG A 53 -1.26 1.09 -27.46
CA ARG A 53 -0.03 0.30 -27.23
C ARG A 53 0.70 0.71 -25.95
N ARG A 54 0.77 2.02 -25.69
CA ARG A 54 1.41 2.57 -24.49
C ARG A 54 0.62 2.31 -23.22
N ARG A 55 -0.73 2.29 -23.27
CA ARG A 55 -1.57 1.90 -22.12
C ARG A 55 -1.35 0.45 -21.70
N ARG A 56 -1.18 -0.47 -22.66
CA ARG A 56 -0.83 -1.88 -22.35
C ARG A 56 0.55 -2.00 -21.70
N CYS A 57 1.57 -1.35 -22.29
CA CYS A 57 2.90 -1.31 -21.70
C CYS A 57 2.89 -0.68 -20.29
N PHE A 58 2.12 0.39 -20.09
CA PHE A 58 1.95 1.06 -18.81
C PHE A 58 1.33 0.12 -17.77
N VAL A 59 0.24 -0.58 -18.09
CA VAL A 59 -0.41 -1.53 -17.18
C VAL A 59 0.53 -2.69 -16.81
N THR A 60 1.25 -3.25 -17.78
CA THR A 60 2.24 -4.32 -17.52
C THR A 60 3.40 -3.83 -16.66
N ALA A 61 3.98 -2.67 -16.99
CA ALA A 61 5.04 -2.06 -16.21
C ALA A 61 4.56 -1.79 -14.78
N PHE A 62 3.35 -1.28 -14.61
CA PHE A 62 2.76 -0.99 -13.30
C PHE A 62 2.57 -2.25 -12.44
N SER A 63 2.13 -3.36 -13.04
CA SER A 63 1.98 -4.64 -12.34
C SER A 63 3.34 -5.17 -11.86
N MET A 64 4.36 -5.12 -12.72
CA MET A 64 5.73 -5.50 -12.36
C MET A 64 6.29 -4.62 -11.26
N LEU A 65 6.05 -3.32 -11.32
CA LEU A 65 6.52 -2.34 -10.35
C LEU A 65 5.81 -2.45 -9.01
N SER A 66 4.54 -2.83 -9.03
CA SER A 66 3.72 -3.14 -7.85
C SER A 66 4.17 -4.42 -7.16
N CYS A 67 4.56 -5.45 -7.92
CA CYS A 67 5.15 -6.69 -7.40
C CYS A 67 6.56 -6.44 -6.86
N PHE A 68 7.40 -5.74 -7.63
CA PHE A 68 8.74 -5.32 -7.23
C PHE A 68 8.72 -4.49 -5.95
N GLY A 69 7.83 -3.51 -5.84
CA GLY A 69 7.65 -2.71 -4.64
C GLY A 69 7.27 -3.55 -3.41
N GLY A 70 6.46 -4.59 -3.59
CA GLY A 70 6.18 -5.56 -2.51
C GLY A 70 7.41 -6.34 -2.07
N GLY A 71 8.25 -6.76 -3.03
CA GLY A 71 9.53 -7.42 -2.74
C GLY A 71 10.54 -6.51 -2.04
N VAL A 72 10.66 -5.25 -2.47
CA VAL A 72 11.51 -4.25 -1.81
C VAL A 72 11.01 -3.98 -0.39
N PHE A 73 9.71 -3.82 -0.19
CA PHE A 73 9.14 -3.62 1.15
C PHE A 73 9.45 -4.80 2.08
N LEU A 74 9.25 -6.03 1.60
CA LEU A 74 9.58 -7.23 2.35
C LEU A 74 11.08 -7.32 2.66
N ALA A 75 11.94 -7.00 1.69
CA ALA A 75 13.39 -6.99 1.87
C ALA A 75 13.83 -5.96 2.92
N THR A 76 13.28 -4.75 2.90
CA THR A 76 13.54 -3.73 3.94
C THR A 76 13.07 -4.24 5.31
N CYS A 77 11.90 -4.86 5.43
CA CYS A 77 11.46 -5.43 6.70
C CYS A 77 12.41 -6.51 7.25
N LEU A 78 12.93 -7.39 6.38
CA LEU A 78 13.72 -8.54 6.82
C LEU A 78 15.23 -8.27 6.94
N LEU A 79 15.79 -7.39 6.11
CA LEU A 79 17.24 -7.16 6.04
C LEU A 79 17.67 -5.86 6.70
N ASP A 80 16.77 -4.89 6.84
CA ASP A 80 17.06 -3.59 7.44
C ASP A 80 16.45 -3.56 8.86
N LEU A 81 15.12 -3.72 8.96
CA LEU A 81 14.42 -3.53 10.24
C LEU A 81 14.57 -4.69 11.22
N LEU A 82 14.57 -5.94 10.74
CA LEU A 82 14.62 -7.11 11.61
C LEU A 82 15.98 -7.21 12.34
N PRO A 83 17.15 -7.11 11.67
CA PRO A 83 18.45 -7.16 12.35
C PRO A 83 18.59 -6.04 13.39
N ASP A 84 18.23 -4.80 13.03
CA ASP A 84 18.27 -3.65 13.92
C ASP A 84 17.36 -3.85 15.16
N SER A 85 16.19 -4.47 14.96
CA SER A 85 15.27 -4.79 16.05
C SER A 85 15.81 -5.87 16.98
N ILE A 86 16.50 -6.88 16.44
CA ILE A 86 17.16 -7.94 17.21
C ILE A 86 18.27 -7.33 18.09
N GLU A 87 19.16 -6.54 17.49
CA GLU A 87 20.25 -5.85 18.21
C GLU A 87 19.71 -4.94 19.31
N SER A 88 18.71 -4.10 19.00
CA SER A 88 18.10 -3.19 19.96
C SER A 88 17.45 -3.89 21.16
N ILE A 89 16.81 -5.04 20.93
CA ILE A 89 16.20 -5.85 22.00
C ILE A 89 17.26 -6.56 22.83
N GLU A 90 18.34 -7.04 22.21
CA GLU A 90 19.46 -7.67 22.91
C GLU A 90 20.18 -6.69 23.84
N ASP A 91 20.44 -5.48 23.36
CA ASP A 91 20.93 -4.35 24.15
C ASP A 91 20.02 -4.02 25.34
N GLY A 92 18.71 -4.03 25.13
CA GLY A 92 17.71 -3.80 26.18
C GLY A 92 17.71 -4.90 27.25
N LYS A 93 17.80 -6.16 26.83
CA LYS A 93 17.87 -7.33 27.73
C LYS A 93 19.11 -7.28 28.63
N GLN A 94 20.25 -6.91 28.06
CA GLN A 94 21.50 -6.79 28.82
C GLN A 94 21.41 -5.69 29.89
N LYS A 95 20.85 -4.53 29.55
CA LYS A 95 20.68 -3.40 30.49
C LYS A 95 19.71 -3.70 31.64
N MET A 96 18.67 -4.51 31.40
CA MET A 96 17.69 -4.88 32.43
C MET A 96 18.00 -6.19 33.19
N SER A 97 19.12 -6.86 32.92
CA SER A 97 19.49 -8.16 33.53
C SER A 97 18.41 -9.24 33.38
N LEU A 98 17.58 -9.17 32.33
CA LEU A 98 16.54 -10.16 32.06
C LEU A 98 17.11 -11.32 31.22
N LYS A 99 17.30 -12.49 31.84
CA LYS A 99 17.63 -13.74 31.14
C LYS A 99 16.39 -14.28 30.42
N ILE A 100 16.06 -13.70 29.27
CA ILE A 100 15.01 -14.21 28.39
C ILE A 100 15.68 -14.82 27.14
N SER A 101 15.85 -16.14 27.12
CA SER A 101 16.39 -16.91 25.97
C SER A 101 15.42 -17.02 24.78
N PHE A 102 14.38 -16.19 24.75
CA PHE A 102 13.32 -16.24 23.76
C PHE A 102 13.51 -15.14 22.68
N PRO A 103 13.34 -15.46 21.38
CA PRO A 103 13.46 -14.53 20.25
C PRO A 103 12.29 -13.53 20.21
N LEU A 104 12.41 -12.48 21.03
CA LEU A 104 11.35 -11.50 21.25
C LEU A 104 11.12 -10.62 20.02
N ALA A 105 12.17 -10.30 19.26
CA ALA A 105 12.07 -9.50 18.04
C ALA A 105 11.21 -10.20 16.99
N GLU A 106 11.46 -11.50 16.79
CA GLU A 106 10.76 -12.35 15.84
C GLU A 106 9.31 -12.59 16.27
N LEU A 107 9.06 -12.77 17.57
CA LEU A 107 7.69 -12.80 18.09
C LEU A 107 6.98 -11.47 17.82
N LEU A 108 7.64 -10.33 18.04
CA LEU A 108 7.05 -9.02 17.81
C LEU A 108 6.70 -8.82 16.32
N VAL A 109 7.53 -9.33 15.40
CA VAL A 109 7.22 -9.37 13.97
C VAL A 109 5.99 -10.22 13.69
N CYS A 110 5.90 -11.42 14.26
CA CYS A 110 4.73 -12.29 14.12
C CYS A 110 3.45 -11.63 14.66
N VAL A 111 3.54 -10.98 15.83
CA VAL A 111 2.43 -10.25 16.44
C VAL A 111 2.02 -9.06 15.58
N GLY A 112 2.98 -8.28 15.06
CA GLY A 112 2.72 -7.16 14.15
C GLY A 112 2.02 -7.61 12.87
N PHE A 113 2.48 -8.70 12.26
CA PHE A 113 1.84 -9.28 11.08
C PHE A 113 0.41 -9.75 11.38
N PHE A 114 0.20 -10.43 12.52
CA PHE A 114 -1.12 -10.86 12.96
C PHE A 114 -2.07 -9.68 13.22
N ILE A 115 -1.59 -8.58 13.80
CA ILE A 115 -2.38 -7.35 13.99
C ILE A 115 -2.83 -6.78 12.65
N VAL A 116 -1.93 -6.68 11.67
CA VAL A 116 -2.26 -6.18 10.32
C VAL A 116 -3.31 -7.07 9.64
N LEU A 117 -3.14 -8.39 9.71
CA LEU A 117 -4.11 -9.35 9.18
C LEU A 117 -5.47 -9.26 9.89
N THR A 118 -5.47 -9.19 11.23
CA THR A 118 -6.71 -9.08 12.01
C THR A 118 -7.42 -7.77 11.70
N MET A 119 -6.69 -6.66 11.54
CA MET A 119 -7.26 -5.39 11.15
C MET A 119 -7.90 -5.47 9.76
N GLU A 120 -7.24 -6.13 8.79
CA GLU A 120 -7.82 -6.36 7.46
C GLU A 120 -9.13 -7.15 7.55
N GLN A 121 -9.15 -8.25 8.31
CA GLN A 121 -10.36 -9.07 8.48
C GLN A 121 -11.46 -8.34 9.26
N MET A 122 -11.12 -7.58 10.30
CA MET A 122 -12.07 -6.81 11.10
C MET A 122 -12.77 -5.73 10.26
N VAL A 123 -12.04 -5.05 9.38
CA VAL A 123 -12.62 -4.05 8.47
C VAL A 123 -13.57 -4.71 7.47
N MET A 124 -13.25 -5.90 6.97
CA MET A 124 -14.15 -6.63 6.07
C MET A 124 -15.41 -7.12 6.79
N PHE A 125 -15.25 -7.71 7.97
CA PHE A 125 -16.37 -8.16 8.79
C PHE A 125 -17.30 -6.99 9.18
N ALA A 126 -16.75 -5.84 9.56
CA ALA A 126 -17.54 -4.64 9.86
C ALA A 126 -18.29 -4.12 8.63
N LYS A 127 -17.66 -4.14 7.44
CA LYS A 127 -18.34 -3.78 6.19
C LYS A 127 -19.48 -4.74 5.88
N GLU A 128 -19.25 -6.04 6.00
CA GLU A 128 -20.27 -7.07 5.79
C GLU A 128 -21.46 -6.89 6.74
N MET A 129 -21.20 -6.69 8.04
CA MET A 129 -22.24 -6.45 9.04
C MET A 129 -23.02 -5.14 8.79
N SER A 130 -22.34 -4.07 8.37
CA SER A 130 -22.98 -2.78 8.03
C SER A 130 -23.84 -2.85 6.76
N TRP A 131 -23.46 -3.69 5.80
CA TRP A 131 -24.26 -3.96 4.60
C TRP A 131 -25.51 -4.79 4.92
N ILE A 132 -25.39 -5.78 5.80
CA ILE A 132 -26.51 -6.60 6.26
C ILE A 132 -27.53 -5.74 7.05
N GLY A 133 -27.08 -4.77 7.86
CA GLY A 133 -27.98 -3.91 8.64
C GLY A 133 -28.74 -2.83 7.86
N GLY A 134 -28.22 -2.37 6.71
CA GLY A 134 -28.83 -1.28 5.92
C GLY A 134 -29.66 -1.74 4.72
N GLY A 135 -29.31 -2.87 4.09
CA GLY A 135 -29.97 -3.30 2.85
C GLY A 135 -31.27 -4.09 3.04
N GLU A 136 -31.46 -4.77 4.17
CA GLU A 136 -32.61 -5.65 4.37
C GLU A 136 -33.90 -4.88 4.68
N LEU A 137 -33.80 -3.77 5.44
CA LEU A 137 -34.96 -2.91 5.74
C LEU A 137 -35.45 -2.15 4.50
N GLU A 138 -34.54 -1.70 3.63
CA GLU A 138 -34.90 -1.01 2.38
C GLU A 138 -35.48 -1.97 1.33
N ARG A 139 -35.02 -3.23 1.29
CA ARG A 139 -35.59 -4.29 0.44
C ARG A 139 -36.94 -4.81 0.96
N LEU A 140 -37.19 -4.75 2.27
CA LEU A 140 -38.49 -5.08 2.88
C LEU A 140 -39.52 -3.94 2.75
N LEU A 141 -39.07 -2.69 2.61
CA LEU A 141 -39.95 -1.52 2.41
C LEU A 141 -40.11 -1.10 0.94
N GLY A 142 -39.42 -1.74 -0.01
CA GLY A 142 -39.45 -1.44 -1.44
C GLY A 142 -40.52 -2.17 -2.27
N HIS A 143 -41.44 -2.89 -1.61
CA HIS A 143 -42.55 -3.56 -2.30
C HIS A 143 -43.82 -2.73 -2.05
N ASP A 144 -44.10 -1.75 -2.93
CA ASP A 144 -45.45 -1.27 -3.29
C ASP A 144 -45.40 0.05 -4.12
N HIS A 145 -45.48 -0.09 -5.46
CA HIS A 145 -46.18 0.77 -6.45
C HIS A 145 -45.71 0.39 -7.88
N GLU A 146 -46.46 -0.40 -8.65
CA GLU A 146 -47.52 0.00 -9.62
C GLU A 146 -47.01 0.60 -10.96
N GLY A 147 -47.24 -0.10 -12.09
CA GLY A 147 -47.47 0.56 -13.39
C GLY A 147 -46.74 0.07 -14.67
N LEU A 148 -47.27 -1.00 -15.28
CA LEU A 148 -47.35 -1.31 -16.74
C LEU A 148 -46.12 -1.69 -17.63
N PRO A 149 -46.25 -2.73 -18.49
CA PRO A 149 -45.32 -3.06 -19.57
C PRO A 149 -45.81 -2.53 -20.94
N GLY A 150 -44.92 -1.94 -21.74
CA GLY A 150 -45.25 -1.68 -23.14
C GLY A 150 -44.27 -0.77 -23.87
N SER A 151 -43.38 -1.35 -24.67
CA SER A 151 -43.16 -0.88 -26.03
C SER A 151 -42.32 -1.88 -26.82
N LEU A 152 -43.03 -2.68 -27.62
CA LEU A 152 -42.48 -3.29 -28.83
C LEU A 152 -42.34 -2.16 -29.86
N VAL A 153 -41.13 -1.90 -30.34
CA VAL A 153 -40.94 -1.25 -31.65
C VAL A 153 -39.97 -2.06 -32.48
N ASP A 154 -40.61 -2.83 -33.35
CA ASP A 154 -40.15 -3.39 -34.60
C ASP A 154 -39.46 -2.34 -35.49
N SER A 155 -38.34 -2.71 -36.11
CA SER A 155 -37.81 -2.07 -37.32
C SER A 155 -36.97 -3.08 -38.11
N GLN A 156 -37.70 -4.03 -38.68
CA GLN A 156 -37.34 -4.80 -39.87
C GLN A 156 -36.83 -3.91 -41.03
N ARG A 157 -35.73 -4.31 -41.72
CA ARG A 157 -35.69 -4.57 -43.20
C ARG A 157 -34.29 -4.46 -43.87
N ARG A 158 -33.73 -5.61 -44.31
CA ARG A 158 -33.21 -5.98 -45.67
C ARG A 158 -32.40 -7.29 -45.56
N ARG A 159 -32.91 -8.48 -45.95
CA ARG A 159 -32.90 -9.13 -47.30
C ARG A 159 -31.51 -9.08 -47.97
N THR A 160 -30.83 -10.17 -48.36
CA THR A 160 -31.30 -11.42 -49.02
C THR A 160 -30.15 -12.44 -49.22
N SER A 161 -30.49 -13.75 -49.08
CA SER A 161 -29.97 -14.96 -49.81
C SER A 161 -28.52 -15.41 -49.52
N GLU A 162 -28.11 -16.68 -49.39
CA GLU A 162 -28.57 -18.01 -49.85
C GLU A 162 -28.12 -19.11 -48.84
N GLU A 163 -28.86 -20.23 -48.76
CA GLU A 163 -28.49 -21.51 -48.11
C GLU A 163 -28.54 -22.60 -49.20
N PRO A 164 -27.79 -23.73 -49.10
CA PRO A 164 -28.44 -24.94 -48.57
C PRO A 164 -27.56 -26.03 -47.88
N ASP A 165 -28.13 -26.62 -46.81
CA ASP A 165 -28.31 -28.06 -46.48
C ASP A 165 -27.14 -28.93 -45.95
N THR A 166 -27.17 -29.25 -44.63
CA THR A 166 -27.04 -30.64 -44.08
C THR A 166 -27.50 -30.74 -42.60
N PRO A 167 -28.22 -31.80 -42.13
CA PRO A 167 -28.92 -31.80 -40.83
C PRO A 167 -28.25 -32.73 -39.76
N PRO A 168 -28.88 -33.06 -38.61
CA PRO A 168 -28.47 -32.60 -37.28
C PRO A 168 -27.79 -33.69 -36.42
N SER A 169 -26.90 -33.30 -35.52
CA SER A 169 -26.53 -34.16 -34.39
C SER A 169 -26.44 -33.38 -33.09
N ALA A 170 -27.22 -33.87 -32.14
CA ALA A 170 -27.41 -33.36 -30.80
C ALA A 170 -26.12 -33.47 -29.97
N THR A 171 -25.76 -32.40 -29.28
CA THR A 171 -25.31 -32.45 -27.89
C THR A 171 -25.36 -31.04 -27.33
N ALA A 172 -26.51 -30.72 -26.73
CA ALA A 172 -26.67 -29.59 -25.85
C ALA A 172 -25.74 -29.77 -24.64
N ARG A 173 -24.63 -29.04 -24.60
CA ARG A 173 -23.94 -28.71 -23.36
C ARG A 173 -24.20 -27.24 -23.05
N ARG A 174 -25.40 -26.96 -22.54
CA ARG A 174 -25.65 -25.75 -21.75
C ARG A 174 -24.77 -25.87 -20.52
N VAL A 175 -23.65 -25.15 -20.52
CA VAL A 175 -22.92 -24.84 -19.29
C VAL A 175 -23.88 -23.98 -18.46
N PRO A 176 -24.27 -24.40 -17.24
CA PRO A 176 -25.07 -23.53 -16.39
C PRO A 176 -24.22 -22.30 -16.08
N ALA A 177 -24.77 -21.13 -16.37
CA ALA A 177 -24.26 -19.86 -15.87
C ALA A 177 -24.15 -19.99 -14.36
N ALA A 178 -22.91 -20.12 -13.89
CA ALA A 178 -22.59 -19.96 -12.49
C ALA A 178 -22.96 -18.52 -12.16
N ASP A 179 -23.94 -18.41 -11.27
CA ASP A 179 -24.35 -17.23 -10.53
C ASP A 179 -23.14 -16.34 -10.25
N ASP A 180 -23.06 -15.21 -10.97
CA ASP A 180 -22.04 -14.18 -10.80
C ASP A 180 -22.27 -13.54 -9.43
N GLN A 181 -21.73 -14.19 -8.38
CA GLN A 181 -21.42 -13.52 -7.14
C GLN A 181 -20.36 -12.47 -7.46
N HIS A 182 -20.83 -11.27 -7.78
CA HIS A 182 -20.05 -10.07 -7.93
C HIS A 182 -19.40 -9.71 -6.58
N PHE A 183 -18.35 -10.44 -6.20
CA PHE A 183 -17.42 -10.06 -5.15
C PHE A 183 -16.73 -8.80 -5.62
N HIS A 184 -17.09 -7.64 -5.07
CA HIS A 184 -16.59 -6.34 -5.51
C HIS A 184 -15.08 -6.22 -5.14
N PRO A 185 -14.13 -6.39 -6.08
CA PRO A 185 -12.69 -6.41 -5.76
C PRO A 185 -12.16 -5.02 -5.34
N GLU A 186 -12.94 -3.97 -5.59
CA GLU A 186 -12.62 -2.56 -5.33
C GLU A 186 -12.45 -2.25 -3.82
N SER A 187 -13.20 -2.95 -2.95
CA SER A 187 -13.24 -2.68 -1.51
C SER A 187 -11.97 -3.13 -0.77
N HIS A 188 -11.35 -4.22 -1.23
CA HIS A 188 -10.11 -4.73 -0.65
C HIS A 188 -8.91 -3.83 -0.98
N SER A 189 -8.92 -3.18 -2.14
CA SER A 189 -7.80 -2.33 -2.58
C SER A 189 -7.64 -1.11 -1.67
N THR A 190 -8.75 -0.45 -1.33
CA THR A 190 -8.72 0.77 -0.52
C THR A 190 -8.33 0.51 0.94
N VAL A 191 -8.84 -0.57 1.55
CA VAL A 191 -8.48 -0.92 2.95
C VAL A 191 -6.99 -1.24 3.06
N ARG A 192 -6.47 -2.04 2.13
CA ARG A 192 -5.04 -2.37 2.06
C ARG A 192 -4.18 -1.12 1.81
N ALA A 193 -4.64 -0.18 0.98
CA ALA A 193 -3.95 1.08 0.77
C ALA A 193 -3.91 1.95 2.05
N VAL A 194 -5.03 2.03 2.79
CA VAL A 194 -5.08 2.76 4.08
C VAL A 194 -4.18 2.11 5.12
N LEU A 195 -4.24 0.78 5.25
CA LEU A 195 -3.34 -0.01 6.11
C LEU A 195 -1.87 0.27 5.82
N LEU A 196 -1.51 0.27 4.53
CA LEU A 196 -0.16 0.56 4.07
C LEU A 196 0.25 1.98 4.43
N VAL A 197 -0.62 2.98 4.23
CA VAL A 197 -0.35 4.38 4.63
C VAL A 197 -0.16 4.48 6.14
N CYS A 198 -0.99 3.83 6.95
CA CYS A 198 -0.85 3.83 8.41
C CYS A 198 0.47 3.18 8.85
N ALA A 199 0.82 2.02 8.31
CA ALA A 199 2.07 1.32 8.62
C ALA A 199 3.30 2.15 8.22
N LEU A 200 3.30 2.75 7.02
CA LEU A 200 4.37 3.62 6.54
C LEU A 200 4.47 4.93 7.35
N SER A 201 3.34 5.45 7.84
CA SER A 201 3.33 6.62 8.74
C SER A 201 4.00 6.29 10.07
N MET A 202 3.69 5.15 10.69
CA MET A 202 4.35 4.72 11.92
C MET A 202 5.85 4.50 11.70
N HIS A 203 6.21 3.84 10.59
CA HIS A 203 7.60 3.63 10.20
C HIS A 203 8.36 4.96 10.06
N ALA A 204 7.79 5.95 9.38
CA ALA A 204 8.41 7.27 9.22
C ALA A 204 8.59 8.02 10.56
N VAL A 205 7.67 7.84 11.52
CA VAL A 205 7.81 8.41 12.87
C VAL A 205 8.99 7.79 13.61
N PHE A 206 9.10 6.45 13.60
CA PHE A 206 10.20 5.76 14.29
C PHE A 206 11.56 6.04 13.64
N GLU A 207 11.59 6.14 12.32
CA GLU A 207 12.80 6.53 11.59
C GLU A 207 13.26 7.95 11.96
N GLY A 208 12.32 8.90 12.07
CA GLY A 208 12.63 10.27 12.50
C GLY A 208 13.13 10.35 13.94
N LEU A 209 12.55 9.55 14.84
CA LEU A 209 13.00 9.44 16.23
C LEU A 209 14.40 8.81 16.33
N SER A 210 14.64 7.73 15.58
CA SER A 210 15.95 7.06 15.53
C SER A 210 17.04 8.00 14.99
N MET A 211 16.81 8.64 13.84
CA MET A 211 17.74 9.61 13.26
C MET A 211 17.95 10.84 14.15
N GLY A 212 16.91 11.26 14.88
CA GLY A 212 17.00 12.34 15.86
C GLY A 212 17.90 12.01 17.06
N MET A 213 17.93 10.74 17.49
CA MET A 213 18.72 10.27 18.61
C MET A 213 20.20 10.01 18.26
N GLN A 214 20.53 9.91 16.97
CA GLN A 214 21.91 9.61 16.55
C GLN A 214 22.89 10.72 16.93
N SER A 215 23.98 10.36 17.60
CA SER A 215 25.02 11.31 18.06
C SER A 215 26.21 11.40 17.10
N SER A 216 26.50 10.33 16.36
CA SER A 216 27.60 10.24 15.41
C SER A 216 27.18 10.63 14.00
N VAL A 217 27.89 11.58 13.39
CA VAL A 217 27.63 12.06 12.03
C VAL A 217 27.84 10.95 10.99
N ASP A 218 28.85 10.11 11.16
CA ASP A 218 29.15 9.01 10.23
C ASP A 218 28.01 8.00 10.15
N VAL A 219 27.49 7.58 11.31
CA VAL A 219 26.34 6.68 11.40
C VAL A 219 25.08 7.35 10.83
N MET A 220 24.89 8.65 11.11
CA MET A 220 23.76 9.42 10.57
C MET A 220 23.77 9.46 9.04
N LEU A 221 24.94 9.65 8.42
CA LEU A 221 25.09 9.63 6.96
C LEU A 221 24.93 8.21 6.38
N GLN A 222 25.47 7.19 7.04
CA GLN A 222 25.31 5.80 6.61
C GLN A 222 23.83 5.40 6.59
N VAL A 223 23.11 5.68 7.68
CA VAL A 223 21.67 5.44 7.78
C VAL A 223 20.93 6.31 6.76
N PHE A 224 21.26 7.59 6.61
CA PHE A 224 20.62 8.47 5.63
C PHE A 224 20.71 7.97 4.19
N ILE A 225 21.87 7.45 3.76
CA ILE A 225 22.04 6.90 2.41
C ILE A 225 21.18 5.65 2.23
N ALA A 226 21.18 4.75 3.23
CA ALA A 226 20.33 3.56 3.23
C ALA A 226 18.84 3.95 3.11
N LEU A 227 18.39 4.90 3.95
CA LEU A 227 17.05 5.47 3.95
C LEU A 227 16.71 6.10 2.60
N CYS A 228 17.60 6.88 1.98
CA CYS A 228 17.31 7.53 0.70
C CYS A 228 16.89 6.52 -0.38
N ILE A 229 17.61 5.39 -0.48
CA ILE A 229 17.36 4.38 -1.51
C ILE A 229 16.01 3.71 -1.28
N HIS A 230 15.77 3.18 -0.09
CA HIS A 230 14.54 2.43 0.16
C HIS A 230 13.33 3.36 0.31
N LYS A 231 13.48 4.57 0.84
CA LYS A 231 12.37 5.51 1.04
C LYS A 231 11.91 6.15 -0.27
N ALA A 232 12.81 6.32 -1.24
CA ALA A 232 12.43 6.66 -2.62
C ALA A 232 11.61 5.52 -3.27
N LEU A 233 12.06 4.26 -3.13
CA LEU A 233 11.35 3.11 -3.68
C LEU A 233 9.99 2.86 -3.01
N VAL A 234 9.92 3.01 -1.68
CA VAL A 234 8.68 2.91 -0.90
C VAL A 234 7.72 4.04 -1.26
N GLY A 235 8.19 5.29 -1.31
CA GLY A 235 7.37 6.44 -1.72
C GLY A 235 6.83 6.27 -3.14
N PHE A 236 7.66 5.79 -4.06
CA PHE A 236 7.24 5.47 -5.41
C PHE A 236 6.20 4.35 -5.46
N SER A 237 6.41 3.24 -4.74
CA SER A 237 5.45 2.13 -4.67
C SER A 237 4.11 2.57 -4.07
N LEU A 238 4.13 3.38 -3.01
CA LEU A 238 2.94 3.96 -2.42
C LEU A 238 2.20 4.85 -3.43
N GLY A 239 2.92 5.74 -4.12
CA GLY A 239 2.34 6.58 -5.17
C GLY A 239 1.66 5.76 -6.27
N LEU A 240 2.24 4.62 -6.67
CA LEU A 240 1.60 3.67 -7.59
C LEU A 240 0.29 3.11 -7.00
N ARG A 241 0.29 2.63 -5.76
CA ARG A 241 -0.91 2.09 -5.11
C ARG A 241 -2.03 3.13 -4.97
N LEU A 242 -1.69 4.39 -4.70
CA LEU A 242 -2.64 5.50 -4.64
C LEU A 242 -3.17 5.89 -6.02
N VAL A 243 -2.34 5.81 -7.07
CA VAL A 243 -2.75 6.12 -8.44
C VAL A 243 -3.71 5.06 -9.03
N GLN A 244 -3.59 3.82 -8.56
CA GLN A 244 -4.45 2.69 -8.90
C GLN A 244 -5.70 2.59 -8.04
N SER A 245 -5.71 3.16 -6.83
CA SER A 245 -6.91 3.11 -6.01
C SER A 245 -8.00 3.95 -6.66
N PRO A 246 -9.24 3.44 -6.72
CA PRO A 246 -10.42 4.23 -7.09
C PRO A 246 -10.77 5.13 -5.89
N LEU A 247 -9.87 6.01 -5.48
CA LEU A 247 -10.25 7.13 -4.63
C LEU A 247 -11.12 8.02 -5.51
N ARG A 248 -12.43 7.77 -5.42
CA ARG A 248 -13.50 8.55 -6.04
C ARG A 248 -13.23 10.01 -5.70
N ALA A 249 -12.60 10.72 -6.63
CA ALA A 249 -12.42 12.15 -6.58
C ALA A 249 -13.83 12.73 -6.61
N TYR A 250 -14.34 13.07 -5.43
CA TYR A 250 -15.53 13.90 -5.29
C TYR A 250 -15.11 15.30 -5.74
N VAL A 251 -15.34 15.58 -7.02
CA VAL A 251 -15.43 16.93 -7.59
C VAL A 251 -16.65 16.93 -8.50
#